data_AF-A0A7H9B5H2-F1
#
_entry.id   AF-A0A7H9B5H2-F1
#
_cell.length_a   1.000
_cell.length_b   1.000
_cell.length_c   1.000
_cell.angle_alpha   90.00
_cell.angle_beta   90.00
_cell.angle_gamma   90.00
#
_symmetry.space_group_name_H-M   'P 1'
#
loop_
_entity.id
_entity.type
_entity.pdbx_description
1 polymer ?
#
loop_
_entity_poly.entity_id
_entity_poly.type
_entity_poly.pdbx_seq_one_letter_code
_entity_poly.pdbx_strand_id
1 'polypeptide(L)'
;MVEKDRCKMDNDHSEVDWIICFAIIKRNNPTIFSRESNSRSSIVIGDIGIPDKLSNLRLNRSLVAHLDIVYRYTQNIEKLRDNLDIMKSLSDDIKYVDITRWFLPNYKNILTILSLKGSIGEPHKVQRLFHCFQLLIASFCCFQADALQLSSKLILETLISRFVSQDLIVCKQKSSRIVQQYLRTDEAVFDLSSTRMQCKIHCETLISIMNLNLRVVGSSVSHKNGTRCGMQFFLIISRICFVIESLTHCLINQLSSTPDKSLTDGLAYREQYCIRERTFDFQYTNNILFVLRERTSKVKERLELLKGIISELLKVLNHLDWFQLDDYVKQYPIHSETMIKRRLYIQITLLIAADLNLISEFRLIRWPTWSKPS
;
A
#
# COMPACT_ATOMS: atom_id res chain seq x y z
N MET A 1 19.83 -59.87 0.34
CA MET A 1 20.14 -58.45 0.08
C MET A 1 19.55 -58.09 -1.27
N VAL A 2 18.38 -57.45 -1.28
CA VAL A 2 17.87 -56.45 -2.25
C VAL A 2 16.57 -55.91 -1.65
N GLU A 3 16.56 -54.59 -1.48
CA GLU A 3 15.51 -53.59 -1.31
C GLU A 3 14.02 -54.00 -1.15
N LYS A 4 13.42 -53.44 -0.10
CA LYS A 4 11.99 -53.06 -0.09
C LYS A 4 11.85 -51.68 0.55
N ASP A 5 12.30 -50.66 -0.19
CA ASP A 5 11.74 -49.32 -0.08
C ASP A 5 10.39 -49.32 -0.80
N ARG A 6 9.30 -49.19 -0.04
CA ARG A 6 7.98 -48.86 -0.60
C ARG A 6 7.47 -47.56 0.01
N CYS A 7 7.60 -46.53 -0.82
CA CYS A 7 6.56 -45.55 -1.10
C CYS A 7 5.95 -44.83 0.12
N LYS A 8 6.66 -43.81 0.60
CA LYS A 8 5.99 -42.58 1.05
C LYS A 8 5.40 -41.93 -0.20
N MET A 9 4.09 -42.05 -0.39
CA MET A 9 3.41 -41.25 -1.41
C MET A 9 3.35 -39.79 -0.90
N ASP A 10 3.88 -38.89 -1.72
CA ASP A 10 3.79 -37.44 -1.55
C ASP A 10 2.33 -36.99 -1.58
N ASN A 11 1.74 -36.81 -0.40
CA ASN A 11 0.42 -36.18 -0.25
C ASN A 11 0.42 -34.66 -0.56
N ASP A 12 1.61 -34.09 -0.74
CA ASP A 12 1.85 -32.64 -0.77
C ASP A 12 1.54 -31.99 -2.14
N HIS A 13 1.36 -32.80 -3.19
CA HIS A 13 0.93 -32.34 -4.52
C HIS A 13 -0.59 -32.21 -4.65
N SER A 14 -1.36 -33.01 -3.90
CA SER A 14 -2.82 -33.06 -4.07
C SER A 14 -3.50 -31.74 -3.69
N GLU A 15 -3.10 -31.08 -2.60
CA GLU A 15 -3.77 -29.86 -2.13
C GLU A 15 -3.55 -28.67 -3.07
N VAL A 16 -2.36 -28.58 -3.66
CA VAL A 16 -2.02 -27.53 -4.64
C VAL A 16 -2.84 -27.72 -5.91
N ASP A 17 -2.98 -28.97 -6.38
CA ASP A 17 -3.77 -29.29 -7.56
C ASP A 17 -5.26 -29.02 -7.33
N TRP A 18 -5.80 -29.29 -6.13
CA TRP A 18 -7.19 -28.95 -5.80
C TRP A 18 -7.45 -27.44 -5.83
N ILE A 19 -6.54 -26.62 -5.30
CA ILE A 19 -6.69 -25.15 -5.32
C ILE A 19 -6.68 -24.63 -6.77
N ILE A 20 -5.77 -25.14 -7.60
CA ILE A 20 -5.67 -24.78 -9.02
C ILE A 20 -6.92 -25.24 -9.77
N CYS A 21 -7.36 -26.48 -9.57
CA CYS A 21 -8.59 -27.00 -10.15
C CYS A 21 -9.82 -26.19 -9.71
N PHE A 22 -9.91 -25.80 -8.44
CA PHE A 22 -11.04 -25.01 -7.94
C PHE A 22 -11.06 -23.60 -8.54
N ALA A 23 -9.90 -22.96 -8.70
CA ALA A 23 -9.77 -21.67 -9.37
C ALA A 23 -10.18 -21.75 -10.85
N ILE A 24 -9.79 -22.82 -11.55
CA ILE A 24 -10.17 -23.07 -12.95
C ILE A 24 -11.67 -23.37 -13.07
N ILE A 25 -12.22 -24.21 -12.19
CA ILE A 25 -13.66 -24.55 -12.18
C ILE A 25 -14.51 -23.32 -11.90
N LYS A 26 -14.12 -22.48 -10.93
CA LYS A 26 -14.81 -21.21 -10.62
C LYS A 26 -14.81 -20.27 -11.84
N ARG A 27 -13.64 -20.10 -12.48
CA ARG A 27 -13.48 -19.28 -13.69
C ARG A 27 -14.38 -19.75 -14.85
N ASN A 28 -14.55 -21.06 -14.99
CA ASN A 28 -15.33 -21.66 -16.09
C ASN A 28 -16.84 -21.75 -15.78
N ASN A 29 -17.27 -21.60 -14.52
CA ASN A 29 -18.68 -21.80 -14.10
C ASN A 29 -19.20 -20.69 -13.15
N PRO A 30 -19.25 -19.43 -13.59
CA PRO A 30 -19.62 -18.29 -12.72
C PRO A 30 -21.07 -18.33 -12.21
N THR A 31 -21.97 -19.04 -12.90
CA THR A 31 -23.40 -19.12 -12.56
C THR A 31 -23.70 -20.07 -11.38
N ILE A 32 -22.84 -21.05 -11.11
CA ILE A 32 -23.02 -21.99 -9.99
C ILE A 32 -22.76 -21.27 -8.66
N PHE A 33 -21.69 -20.48 -8.60
CA PHE A 33 -21.27 -19.79 -7.38
C PHE A 33 -22.07 -18.51 -7.08
N SER A 34 -22.72 -17.92 -8.08
CA SER A 34 -23.63 -16.78 -7.85
C SER A 34 -24.95 -17.20 -7.19
N ARG A 35 -25.40 -18.45 -7.35
CA ARG A 35 -26.66 -18.96 -6.77
C ARG A 35 -26.59 -19.25 -5.27
N GLU A 36 -25.43 -19.69 -4.75
CA GLU A 36 -25.26 -19.93 -3.30
C GLU A 36 -25.20 -18.66 -2.46
N SER A 37 -24.88 -17.52 -3.06
CA SER A 37 -24.80 -16.24 -2.35
C SER A 37 -26.16 -15.77 -1.75
N ASN A 38 -27.28 -16.31 -2.23
CA ASN A 38 -28.65 -15.87 -1.91
C ASN A 38 -29.36 -16.63 -0.77
N SER A 39 -28.81 -17.73 -0.22
CA SER A 39 -29.52 -18.54 0.80
C SER A 39 -29.24 -18.06 2.23
N ARG A 40 -30.17 -17.40 2.94
CA ARG A 40 -30.01 -16.77 4.29
C ARG A 40 -29.66 -17.71 5.48
N SER A 41 -28.64 -18.58 5.41
CA SER A 41 -28.01 -19.27 6.55
C SER A 41 -27.02 -18.39 7.36
N SER A 42 -26.97 -18.60 8.67
CA SER A 42 -25.98 -18.01 9.58
C SER A 42 -24.55 -18.28 9.12
N ILE A 43 -23.72 -17.24 9.01
CA ILE A 43 -22.32 -17.34 8.59
C ILE A 43 -21.54 -18.04 9.70
N VAL A 44 -21.08 -19.27 9.46
CA VAL A 44 -20.17 -19.97 10.38
C VAL A 44 -18.76 -19.42 10.13
N ILE A 45 -18.28 -18.60 11.07
CA ILE A 45 -16.96 -17.92 11.04
C ILE A 45 -15.81 -18.88 11.45
N GLY A 46 -16.12 -20.14 11.73
CA GLY A 46 -15.23 -21.11 12.40
C GLY A 46 -13.91 -21.42 11.68
N ASP A 47 -13.89 -21.48 10.34
CA ASP A 47 -12.71 -22.01 9.63
C ASP A 47 -11.66 -20.97 9.22
N ILE A 48 -12.00 -19.68 9.13
CA ILE A 48 -11.04 -18.62 8.73
C ILE A 48 -10.18 -18.15 9.93
N GLY A 49 -10.47 -18.63 11.14
CA GLY A 49 -9.72 -18.28 12.34
C GLY A 49 -9.74 -16.79 12.65
N ILE A 50 -10.87 -16.10 12.38
CA ILE A 50 -11.06 -14.70 12.77
C ILE A 50 -11.09 -14.64 14.30
N PRO A 51 -10.19 -13.90 14.97
CA PRO A 51 -10.20 -13.76 16.43
C PRO A 51 -11.56 -13.30 16.93
N ASP A 52 -12.02 -13.81 18.08
CA ASP A 52 -13.36 -13.49 18.62
C ASP A 52 -13.57 -11.98 18.84
N LYS A 53 -12.48 -11.26 19.19
CA LYS A 53 -12.45 -9.79 19.33
C LYS A 53 -12.59 -9.04 17.98
N LEU A 54 -12.61 -9.74 16.86
CA LEU A 54 -12.88 -9.22 15.52
C LEU A 54 -14.24 -9.68 14.95
N SER A 55 -15.08 -10.35 15.75
CA SER A 55 -16.45 -10.75 15.38
C SER A 55 -17.32 -9.58 14.89
N ASN A 56 -17.03 -8.35 15.34
CA ASN A 56 -17.74 -7.12 14.95
C ASN A 56 -17.25 -6.50 13.63
N LEU A 57 -16.29 -7.11 12.92
CA LEU A 57 -15.90 -6.67 11.59
C LEU A 57 -17.14 -6.63 10.68
N ARG A 58 -17.14 -5.71 9.71
CA ARG A 58 -18.22 -5.61 8.73
C ARG A 58 -18.07 -6.72 7.71
N LEU A 59 -18.47 -7.93 8.09
CA LEU A 59 -18.36 -9.11 7.25
C LEU A 59 -19.66 -9.30 6.47
N ASN A 60 -19.53 -9.52 5.17
CA ASN A 60 -20.58 -10.06 4.33
C ASN A 60 -20.11 -11.41 3.79
N ARG A 61 -21.03 -12.21 3.25
CA ARG A 61 -20.70 -13.55 2.75
C ARG A 61 -19.67 -13.57 1.63
N SER A 62 -19.78 -12.62 0.69
CA SER A 62 -18.82 -12.50 -0.40
C SER A 62 -17.42 -12.26 0.16
N LEU A 63 -17.26 -11.35 1.12
CA LEU A 63 -15.99 -11.08 1.78
C LEU A 63 -15.45 -12.32 2.51
N VAL A 64 -16.30 -13.04 3.24
CA VAL A 64 -15.89 -14.26 3.96
C VAL A 64 -15.42 -15.34 2.98
N ALA A 65 -16.15 -15.57 1.88
CA ALA A 65 -15.77 -16.55 0.86
C ALA A 65 -14.42 -16.20 0.20
N HIS A 66 -14.19 -14.92 -0.13
CA HIS A 66 -12.90 -14.48 -0.70
C HIS A 66 -11.77 -14.59 0.33
N LEU A 67 -12.03 -14.26 1.60
CA LEU A 67 -11.04 -14.37 2.66
C LEU A 67 -10.66 -15.84 2.93
N ASP A 68 -11.59 -16.79 2.87
CA ASP A 68 -11.29 -18.21 3.03
C ASP A 68 -10.34 -18.73 1.94
N ILE A 69 -10.65 -18.42 0.67
CA ILE A 69 -9.79 -18.79 -0.47
C ILE A 69 -8.37 -18.25 -0.28
N VAL A 70 -8.26 -16.97 0.08
CA VAL A 70 -6.96 -16.33 0.27
C VAL A 70 -6.27 -16.86 1.52
N TYR A 71 -7.01 -17.15 2.59
CA TYR A 71 -6.47 -17.73 3.81
C TYR A 71 -5.80 -19.07 3.53
N ARG A 72 -6.47 -19.96 2.80
CA ARG A 72 -5.90 -21.24 2.34
C ARG A 72 -4.68 -21.02 1.43
N TYR A 73 -4.75 -20.06 0.51
CA TYR A 73 -3.60 -19.67 -0.31
C TYR A 73 -2.39 -19.25 0.53
N THR A 74 -2.60 -18.44 1.58
CA THR A 74 -1.50 -18.00 2.46
C THR A 74 -0.85 -19.13 3.26
N GLN A 75 -1.48 -20.31 3.39
CA GLN A 75 -0.84 -21.48 4.00
C GLN A 75 0.27 -22.06 3.10
N ASN A 76 0.12 -21.92 1.78
CA ASN A 76 1.01 -22.49 0.78
C ASN A 76 1.75 -21.42 -0.06
N ILE A 77 1.96 -20.22 0.53
CA ILE A 77 2.38 -19.02 -0.19
C ILE A 77 3.73 -19.19 -0.90
N GLU A 78 4.69 -19.92 -0.33
CA GLU A 78 6.02 -20.11 -0.90
C GLU A 78 5.98 -20.84 -2.25
N LYS A 79 5.04 -21.78 -2.42
CA LYS A 79 4.87 -22.55 -3.66
C LYS A 79 4.10 -21.77 -4.74
N LEU A 80 3.28 -20.78 -4.35
CA LEU A 80 2.28 -20.17 -5.24
C LEU A 80 2.46 -18.66 -5.48
N ARG A 81 3.42 -18.01 -4.81
CA ARG A 81 3.67 -16.55 -4.88
C ARG A 81 4.03 -16.06 -6.29
N ASP A 82 4.61 -16.93 -7.10
CA ASP A 82 5.08 -16.58 -8.44
C ASP A 82 4.04 -16.83 -9.54
N ASN A 83 2.90 -17.40 -9.19
CA ASN A 83 1.83 -17.67 -10.14
C ASN A 83 0.88 -16.46 -10.27
N LEU A 84 1.09 -15.66 -11.33
CA LEU A 84 0.25 -14.49 -11.62
C LEU A 84 -1.22 -14.84 -11.90
N ASP A 85 -1.51 -16.03 -12.43
CA ASP A 85 -2.90 -16.44 -12.69
C ASP A 85 -3.66 -16.72 -11.39
N ILE A 86 -3.00 -17.32 -10.39
CA ILE A 86 -3.59 -17.48 -9.06
C ILE A 86 -3.82 -16.10 -8.43
N MET A 87 -2.79 -15.24 -8.45
CA MET A 87 -2.91 -13.88 -7.92
C MET A 87 -4.05 -13.10 -8.57
N LYS A 88 -4.25 -13.26 -9.88
CA LYS A 88 -5.38 -12.70 -10.61
C LYS A 88 -6.72 -13.22 -10.10
N SER A 89 -6.84 -14.54 -9.94
CA SER A 89 -8.10 -15.19 -9.53
C SER A 89 -8.60 -14.80 -8.14
N LEU A 90 -7.72 -14.32 -7.25
CA LEU A 90 -8.09 -13.92 -5.90
C LEU A 90 -9.13 -12.79 -5.86
N SER A 91 -9.14 -11.92 -6.88
CA SER A 91 -10.08 -10.81 -6.98
C SER A 91 -11.18 -11.01 -8.03
N ASP A 92 -11.30 -12.21 -8.61
CA ASP A 92 -12.39 -12.54 -9.52
C ASP A 92 -13.74 -12.32 -8.81
N ASP A 93 -14.69 -11.72 -9.51
CA ASP A 93 -16.04 -11.36 -9.03
C ASP A 93 -16.12 -10.26 -7.96
N ILE A 94 -14.99 -9.69 -7.52
CA ILE A 94 -15.00 -8.57 -6.58
C ILE A 94 -15.32 -7.27 -7.33
N LYS A 95 -16.42 -6.60 -6.95
CA LYS A 95 -16.79 -5.30 -7.52
C LYS A 95 -16.12 -4.16 -6.73
N TYR A 96 -15.91 -3.02 -7.41
CA TYR A 96 -15.40 -1.81 -6.76
C TYR A 96 -16.22 -1.36 -5.53
N VAL A 97 -17.54 -1.52 -5.60
CA VAL A 97 -18.44 -1.21 -4.47
C VAL A 97 -18.16 -2.10 -3.26
N ASP A 98 -17.75 -3.36 -3.49
CA ASP A 98 -17.44 -4.27 -2.40
C ASP A 98 -16.13 -3.87 -1.73
N ILE A 99 -15.12 -3.52 -2.52
CA ILE A 99 -13.84 -3.01 -2.02
C ILE A 99 -14.05 -1.79 -1.12
N THR A 100 -14.82 -0.82 -1.59
CA THR A 100 -15.03 0.44 -0.87
C THR A 100 -15.93 0.30 0.36
N ARG A 101 -16.95 -0.57 0.33
CA ARG A 101 -17.89 -0.75 1.44
C ARG A 101 -17.45 -1.74 2.50
N TRP A 102 -16.73 -2.80 2.12
CA TRP A 102 -16.46 -3.94 2.99
C TRP A 102 -14.96 -4.16 3.21
N PHE A 103 -14.15 -4.20 2.15
CA PHE A 103 -12.74 -4.57 2.29
C PHE A 103 -11.92 -3.45 2.93
N LEU A 104 -12.01 -2.24 2.38
CA LEU A 104 -11.20 -1.12 2.83
C LEU A 104 -11.50 -0.70 4.28
N PRO A 105 -12.76 -0.63 4.76
CA PRO A 105 -13.02 -0.32 6.17
C PRO A 105 -12.44 -1.35 7.13
N ASN A 106 -12.54 -2.65 6.79
CA ASN A 106 -11.96 -3.72 7.62
C ASN A 106 -10.43 -3.70 7.58
N TYR A 107 -9.84 -3.49 6.39
CA TYR A 107 -8.41 -3.25 6.22
C TYR A 107 -7.92 -2.10 7.13
N LYS A 108 -8.61 -0.96 7.14
CA LYS A 108 -8.26 0.19 7.99
C LYS A 108 -8.37 -0.13 9.48
N ASN A 109 -9.42 -0.82 9.91
CA ASN A 109 -9.57 -1.23 11.31
C ASN A 109 -8.43 -2.14 11.76
N ILE A 110 -8.11 -3.17 10.96
CA ILE A 110 -7.05 -4.13 11.28
C ILE A 110 -5.68 -3.46 11.23
N LEU A 111 -5.44 -2.57 10.25
CA LEU A 111 -4.24 -1.74 10.17
C LEU A 111 -4.05 -0.93 11.46
N THR A 112 -5.09 -0.25 11.93
CA THR A 112 -5.03 0.50 13.19
C THR A 112 -4.73 -0.43 14.36
N ILE A 113 -5.40 -1.58 14.48
CA ILE A 113 -5.18 -2.56 15.55
C ILE A 113 -3.73 -3.03 15.58
N LEU A 114 -3.16 -3.40 14.42
CA LEU A 114 -1.76 -3.83 14.29
C LEU A 114 -0.74 -2.72 14.59
N SER A 115 -1.19 -1.46 14.58
CA SER A 115 -0.34 -0.30 14.85
C SER A 115 -0.32 0.11 16.32
N LEU A 116 -1.25 -0.43 17.13
CA LEU A 116 -1.33 -0.16 18.56
C LEU A 116 -0.23 -0.90 19.32
N LYS A 117 0.25 -0.27 20.41
CA LYS A 117 1.24 -0.86 21.33
C LYS A 117 0.64 -1.91 22.29
N GLY A 118 -0.68 -2.10 22.27
CA GLY A 118 -1.40 -3.02 23.14
C GLY A 118 -1.10 -4.49 22.83
N SER A 119 -1.23 -5.36 23.83
CA SER A 119 -1.11 -6.81 23.63
C SER A 119 -2.31 -7.32 22.83
N ILE A 120 -2.09 -7.59 21.55
CA ILE A 120 -3.03 -8.34 20.72
C ILE A 120 -2.98 -9.78 21.23
N GLY A 121 -4.11 -10.33 21.68
CA GLY A 121 -4.16 -11.69 22.25
C GLY A 121 -3.75 -12.77 21.24
N GLU A 122 -4.06 -12.56 19.96
CA GLU A 122 -3.73 -13.49 18.86
C GLU A 122 -3.08 -12.75 17.68
N PRO A 123 -1.85 -12.24 17.84
CA PRO A 123 -1.23 -11.33 16.86
C PRO A 123 -1.03 -12.00 15.50
N HIS A 124 -0.67 -13.28 15.48
CA HIS A 124 -0.47 -14.05 14.26
C HIS A 124 -1.76 -14.20 13.44
N LYS A 125 -2.92 -14.42 14.09
CA LYS A 125 -4.21 -14.54 13.38
C LYS A 125 -4.64 -13.19 12.80
N VAL A 126 -4.49 -12.10 13.57
CA VAL A 126 -4.80 -10.74 13.08
C VAL A 126 -3.88 -10.35 11.91
N GLN A 127 -2.59 -10.65 12.02
CA GLN A 127 -1.61 -10.38 10.96
C GLN A 127 -1.89 -11.20 9.70
N ARG A 128 -2.28 -12.47 9.85
CA ARG A 128 -2.66 -13.32 8.72
C ARG A 128 -3.92 -12.83 8.03
N LEU A 129 -4.94 -12.46 8.80
CA LEU A 129 -6.16 -11.85 8.26
C LEU A 129 -5.84 -10.55 7.51
N PHE A 130 -4.97 -9.71 8.09
CA PHE A 130 -4.50 -8.49 7.44
C PHE A 130 -3.82 -8.78 6.10
N HIS A 131 -2.95 -9.80 6.07
CA HIS A 131 -2.30 -10.23 4.84
C HIS A 131 -3.30 -10.68 3.77
N CYS A 132 -4.38 -11.36 4.17
CA CYS A 132 -5.45 -11.73 3.24
C CYS A 132 -6.11 -10.48 2.61
N PHE A 133 -6.40 -9.46 3.41
CA PHE A 133 -6.90 -8.18 2.89
C PHE A 133 -5.89 -7.50 1.94
N GLN A 134 -4.59 -7.50 2.29
CA GLN A 134 -3.55 -6.92 1.45
C GLN A 134 -3.49 -7.61 0.08
N LEU A 135 -3.48 -8.96 0.05
CA LEU A 135 -3.46 -9.74 -1.18
C LEU A 135 -4.70 -9.49 -2.05
N LEU A 136 -5.89 -9.43 -1.44
CA LEU A 136 -7.13 -9.14 -2.15
C LEU A 136 -7.13 -7.74 -2.77
N ILE A 137 -6.70 -6.73 -2.00
CA ILE A 137 -6.58 -5.36 -2.49
C ILE A 137 -5.56 -5.28 -3.62
N ALA A 138 -4.40 -5.94 -3.48
CA ALA A 138 -3.36 -5.96 -4.50
C ALA A 138 -3.83 -6.64 -5.79
N SER A 139 -4.42 -7.83 -5.67
CA SER A 139 -5.03 -8.55 -6.80
C SER A 139 -6.05 -7.68 -7.53
N PHE A 140 -7.00 -7.08 -6.79
CA PHE A 140 -8.03 -6.21 -7.36
C PHE A 140 -7.42 -5.01 -8.09
N CYS A 141 -6.43 -4.36 -7.48
CA CYS A 141 -5.79 -3.16 -8.02
C CYS A 141 -5.04 -3.45 -9.33
N CYS A 142 -4.40 -4.61 -9.45
CA CYS A 142 -3.56 -4.98 -10.58
C CYS A 142 -4.33 -5.63 -11.73
N PHE A 143 -5.31 -6.48 -11.46
CA PHE A 143 -5.87 -7.37 -12.48
C PHE A 143 -7.27 -7.03 -12.98
N GLN A 144 -8.11 -6.33 -12.19
CA GLN A 144 -9.47 -6.00 -12.61
C GLN A 144 -9.46 -4.96 -13.75
N ALA A 145 -9.86 -5.37 -14.95
CA ALA A 145 -9.55 -4.69 -16.20
C ALA A 145 -10.49 -3.55 -16.59
N ASP A 146 -11.77 -3.65 -16.24
CA ASP A 146 -12.79 -2.63 -16.53
C ASP A 146 -12.72 -1.44 -15.58
N ALA A 147 -11.69 -1.41 -14.73
CA ALA A 147 -11.58 -0.53 -13.59
C ALA A 147 -10.34 0.35 -13.61
N LEU A 148 -9.55 0.50 -14.70
CA LEU A 148 -8.31 1.30 -14.64
C LEU A 148 -8.51 2.67 -13.98
N GLN A 149 -9.61 3.35 -14.31
CA GLN A 149 -9.97 4.62 -13.68
C GLN A 149 -10.35 4.45 -12.20
N LEU A 150 -11.11 3.42 -11.86
CA LEU A 150 -11.59 3.15 -10.48
C LEU A 150 -10.49 2.61 -9.56
N SER A 151 -9.64 1.69 -10.03
CA SER A 151 -8.49 1.14 -9.32
C SER A 151 -7.41 2.20 -9.15
N SER A 152 -7.11 2.99 -10.19
CA SER A 152 -6.21 4.15 -10.05
C SER A 152 -6.80 5.16 -9.06
N LYS A 153 -8.09 5.48 -9.14
CA LYS A 153 -8.74 6.37 -8.16
C LYS A 153 -8.63 5.83 -6.73
N LEU A 154 -8.87 4.54 -6.52
CA LEU A 154 -8.72 3.90 -5.21
C LEU A 154 -7.29 4.09 -4.68
N ILE A 155 -6.27 3.77 -5.48
CA ILE A 155 -4.88 3.83 -5.04
C ILE A 155 -4.45 5.29 -4.82
N LEU A 156 -4.62 6.14 -5.83
CA LEU A 156 -4.14 7.52 -5.84
C LEU A 156 -4.85 8.39 -4.80
N GLU A 157 -6.19 8.34 -4.76
CA GLU A 157 -6.96 9.18 -3.83
C GLU A 157 -7.06 8.55 -2.45
N THR A 158 -7.31 7.24 -2.36
CA THR A 158 -7.68 6.63 -1.07
C THR A 158 -6.48 6.04 -0.34
N LEU A 159 -5.69 5.19 -1.00
CA LEU A 159 -4.53 4.55 -0.35
C LEU A 159 -3.33 5.50 -0.22
N ILE A 160 -3.17 6.49 -1.10
CA ILE A 160 -2.05 7.44 -0.99
C ILE A 160 -2.50 8.74 -0.34
N SER A 161 -3.34 9.52 -1.03
CA SER A 161 -3.60 10.91 -0.64
C SER A 161 -4.42 11.05 0.65
N ARG A 162 -5.58 10.39 0.71
CA ARG A 162 -6.46 10.41 1.89
C ARG A 162 -5.85 9.66 3.05
N PHE A 163 -5.10 8.58 2.81
CA PHE A 163 -4.38 7.92 3.88
C PHE A 163 -3.41 8.88 4.59
N VAL A 164 -2.56 9.59 3.85
CA VAL A 164 -1.64 10.57 4.45
C VAL A 164 -2.41 11.72 5.11
N SER A 165 -3.27 12.41 4.36
CA SER A 165 -3.96 13.61 4.87
C SER A 165 -4.98 13.33 5.96
N GLN A 166 -5.79 12.27 5.85
CA GLN A 166 -6.92 12.01 6.75
C GLN A 166 -6.60 10.94 7.79
N ASP A 167 -6.01 9.82 7.39
CA ASP A 167 -5.79 8.71 8.31
C ASP A 167 -4.54 8.95 9.18
N LEU A 168 -3.46 9.48 8.60
CA LEU A 168 -2.23 9.76 9.35
C LEU A 168 -2.21 11.16 9.97
N ILE A 169 -2.64 12.20 9.25
CA ILE A 169 -2.52 13.60 9.72
C ILE A 169 -3.74 14.07 10.52
N VAL A 170 -4.98 13.99 10.00
CA VAL A 170 -6.19 14.39 10.77
C VAL A 170 -6.35 13.54 12.03
N CYS A 171 -6.17 12.21 11.94
CA CYS A 171 -6.29 11.26 13.05
C CYS A 171 -7.49 11.57 13.99
N LYS A 172 -8.71 11.24 13.55
CA LYS A 172 -9.92 11.48 14.36
C LYS A 172 -9.83 10.74 15.70
N GLN A 173 -9.94 11.46 16.82
CA GLN A 173 -9.91 10.89 18.17
C GLN A 173 -10.93 9.76 18.42
N LYS A 174 -12.05 9.74 17.67
CA LYS A 174 -13.05 8.66 17.77
C LYS A 174 -12.66 7.48 16.88
N SER A 175 -12.01 6.49 17.49
CA SER A 175 -11.78 5.18 16.89
C SER A 175 -13.07 4.38 16.76
N SER A 176 -13.11 3.41 15.83
CA SER A 176 -14.27 2.53 15.69
C SER A 176 -14.44 1.66 16.94
N ARG A 177 -15.69 1.24 17.25
CA ARG A 177 -15.96 0.33 18.37
C ARG A 177 -15.09 -0.93 18.36
N ILE A 178 -14.66 -1.37 17.18
CA ILE A 178 -13.79 -2.54 16.98
C ILE A 178 -12.38 -2.24 17.48
N VAL A 179 -11.80 -1.10 17.06
CA VAL A 179 -10.47 -0.67 17.52
C VAL A 179 -10.47 -0.41 19.02
N GLN A 180 -11.57 0.11 19.58
CA GLN A 180 -11.70 0.37 21.02
C GLN A 180 -11.50 -0.86 21.90
N GLN A 181 -11.82 -2.07 21.40
CA GLN A 181 -11.63 -3.31 22.15
C GLN A 181 -10.15 -3.69 22.36
N TYR A 182 -9.23 -3.02 21.65
CA TYR A 182 -7.79 -3.27 21.70
C TYR A 182 -7.02 -2.17 22.43
N LEU A 183 -7.70 -1.12 22.87
CA LEU A 183 -7.10 -0.04 23.66
C LEU A 183 -7.16 -0.40 25.14
N ARG A 184 -6.09 -0.10 25.87
CA ARG A 184 -6.17 -0.02 27.33
C ARG A 184 -6.89 1.27 27.73
N THR A 185 -7.53 1.26 28.89
CA THR A 185 -8.55 2.25 29.32
C THR A 185 -8.08 3.73 29.31
N ASP A 186 -6.77 4.00 29.19
CA ASP A 186 -6.20 5.36 29.14
C ASP A 186 -5.25 5.60 27.94
N GLU A 187 -5.17 4.69 26.97
CA GLU A 187 -4.24 4.84 25.84
C GLU A 187 -4.82 5.72 24.73
N ALA A 188 -4.10 6.81 24.41
CA ALA A 188 -4.37 7.59 23.22
C ALA A 188 -4.08 6.73 21.97
N VAL A 189 -5.14 6.40 21.22
CA VAL A 189 -5.11 5.60 19.99
C VAL A 189 -4.10 6.09 18.95
N PHE A 190 -3.74 7.38 18.99
CA PHE A 190 -3.03 8.07 17.92
C PHE A 190 -1.81 8.85 18.42
N ASP A 191 -0.99 8.21 19.26
CA ASP A 191 0.36 8.71 19.56
C ASP A 191 1.27 8.66 18.31
N LEU A 192 2.35 9.44 18.31
CA LEU A 192 3.27 9.57 17.17
C LEU A 192 3.82 8.21 16.70
N SER A 193 4.15 7.33 17.63
CA SER A 193 4.66 5.98 17.34
C SER A 193 3.62 5.09 16.67
N SER A 194 2.37 5.13 17.11
CA SER A 194 1.27 4.36 16.52
C SER A 194 0.98 4.87 15.12
N THR A 195 0.98 6.20 14.90
CA THR A 195 0.90 6.78 13.56
C THR A 195 2.07 6.35 12.66
N ARG A 196 3.30 6.31 13.19
CA ARG A 196 4.47 5.84 12.43
C ARG A 196 4.36 4.36 12.05
N MET A 197 3.93 3.51 12.99
CA MET A 197 3.71 2.09 12.74
C MET A 197 2.61 1.88 11.69
N GLN A 198 1.52 2.65 11.79
CA GLN A 198 0.43 2.64 10.81
C GLN A 198 0.93 3.03 9.41
N CYS A 199 1.75 4.07 9.32
CA CYS A 199 2.37 4.49 8.07
C CYS A 199 3.25 3.38 7.48
N LYS A 200 4.10 2.76 8.31
CA LYS A 200 4.99 1.66 7.90
C LYS A 200 4.21 0.47 7.33
N ILE A 201 3.26 -0.08 8.10
CA ILE A 201 2.47 -1.25 7.70
C ILE A 201 1.65 -0.95 6.43
N HIS A 202 1.14 0.27 6.30
CA HIS A 202 0.44 0.67 5.08
C HIS A 202 1.37 0.76 3.87
N CYS A 203 2.58 1.31 4.04
CA CYS A 203 3.58 1.39 2.98
C CYS A 203 4.00 0.01 2.47
N GLU A 204 4.06 -1.02 3.32
CA GLU A 204 4.28 -2.42 2.90
C GLU A 204 3.16 -2.93 1.97
N THR A 205 1.93 -2.45 2.17
CA THR A 205 0.81 -2.75 1.27
C THR A 205 1.02 -2.07 -0.10
N LEU A 206 1.43 -0.81 -0.12
CA LEU A 206 1.74 -0.08 -1.36
C LEU A 206 2.88 -0.76 -2.13
N ILE A 207 3.96 -1.16 -1.46
CA ILE A 207 5.06 -1.92 -2.06
C ILE A 207 4.53 -3.20 -2.71
N SER A 208 3.67 -3.95 -2.01
CA SER A 208 3.09 -5.19 -2.52
C SER A 208 2.25 -4.96 -3.78
N ILE A 209 1.41 -3.92 -3.80
CA ILE A 209 0.62 -3.53 -4.99
C ILE A 209 1.54 -3.15 -6.15
N MET A 210 2.56 -2.34 -5.88
CA MET A 210 3.46 -1.83 -6.92
C MET A 210 4.36 -2.93 -7.50
N ASN A 211 4.93 -3.80 -6.67
CA ASN A 211 5.75 -4.92 -7.15
C ASN A 211 4.90 -5.96 -7.88
N LEU A 212 3.62 -6.16 -7.52
CA LEU A 212 2.71 -6.97 -8.31
C LEU A 212 2.44 -6.36 -9.69
N ASN A 213 2.20 -5.04 -9.77
CA ASN A 213 2.11 -4.34 -11.06
C ASN A 213 3.37 -4.52 -11.90
N LEU A 214 4.55 -4.35 -11.30
CA LEU A 214 5.84 -4.52 -11.96
C LEU A 214 6.03 -5.94 -12.51
N ARG A 215 5.66 -6.96 -11.75
CA ARG A 215 5.67 -8.35 -12.21
C ARG A 215 4.78 -8.56 -13.43
N VAL A 216 3.60 -7.94 -13.47
CA VAL A 216 2.72 -8.03 -14.64
C VAL A 216 3.34 -7.34 -15.86
N VAL A 217 4.01 -6.20 -15.65
CA VAL A 217 4.73 -5.48 -16.72
C VAL A 217 5.88 -6.32 -17.30
N GLY A 218 6.70 -6.92 -16.44
CA GLY A 218 7.85 -7.73 -16.85
C GLY A 218 7.47 -9.13 -17.35
N SER A 219 6.26 -9.60 -17.05
CA SER A 219 5.76 -10.88 -17.58
C SER A 219 5.34 -10.74 -19.04
N SER A 220 5.60 -11.77 -19.86
CA SER A 220 5.13 -11.89 -21.25
C SER A 220 3.60 -12.08 -21.38
N VAL A 221 2.86 -11.96 -20.27
CA VAL A 221 1.42 -12.19 -20.16
C VAL A 221 0.66 -11.03 -20.82
N SER A 222 0.46 -11.14 -22.14
CA SER A 222 -0.26 -10.19 -23.01
C SER A 222 0.25 -8.74 -22.95
N HIS A 223 0.83 -8.26 -24.06
CA HIS A 223 1.28 -6.87 -24.22
C HIS A 223 0.25 -5.83 -23.71
N LYS A 224 -1.05 -6.08 -23.87
CA LYS A 224 -2.11 -5.15 -23.41
C LYS A 224 -2.15 -5.00 -21.88
N ASN A 225 -2.00 -6.09 -21.14
CA ASN A 225 -2.01 -6.03 -19.66
C ASN A 225 -0.72 -5.43 -19.12
N GLY A 226 0.42 -5.77 -19.73
CA GLY A 226 1.72 -5.19 -19.40
C GLY A 226 1.72 -3.67 -19.59
N THR A 227 1.25 -3.16 -20.74
CA THR A 227 1.18 -1.71 -20.97
C THR A 227 0.27 -1.01 -19.96
N ARG A 228 -0.90 -1.59 -19.69
CA ARG A 228 -1.85 -1.04 -18.71
C ARG A 228 -1.24 -0.93 -17.30
N CYS A 229 -0.62 -2.00 -16.82
CA CYS A 229 0.00 -2.03 -15.50
C CYS A 229 1.20 -1.08 -15.43
N GLY A 230 1.95 -0.92 -16.53
CA GLY A 230 3.03 0.06 -16.64
C GLY A 230 2.52 1.49 -16.49
N MET A 231 1.48 1.87 -17.24
CA MET A 231 0.85 3.18 -17.10
C MET A 231 0.32 3.43 -15.68
N GLN A 232 -0.37 2.44 -15.11
CA GLN A 232 -0.89 2.51 -13.74
C GLN A 232 0.25 2.69 -12.72
N PHE A 233 1.34 1.93 -12.86
CA PHE A 233 2.53 2.07 -12.02
C PHE A 233 3.07 3.50 -12.07
N PHE A 234 3.22 4.08 -13.27
CA PHE A 234 3.73 5.44 -13.42
C PHE A 234 2.80 6.51 -12.85
N LEU A 235 1.48 6.29 -12.84
CA LEU A 235 0.53 7.16 -12.13
C LEU A 235 0.71 7.07 -10.60
N ILE A 236 0.84 5.85 -10.07
CA ILE A 236 1.02 5.59 -8.64
C ILE A 236 2.31 6.22 -8.13
N ILE A 237 3.44 5.93 -8.79
CA ILE A 237 4.74 6.46 -8.39
C ILE A 237 4.80 7.98 -8.49
N SER A 238 4.20 8.57 -9.53
CA SER A 238 4.10 10.02 -9.68
C SER A 238 3.34 10.66 -8.52
N ARG A 239 2.30 9.99 -8.03
CA ARG A 239 1.53 10.47 -6.87
C ARG A 239 2.30 10.34 -5.57
N ILE A 240 3.02 9.24 -5.36
CA ILE A 240 3.92 9.08 -4.21
C ILE A 240 4.97 10.19 -4.21
N CYS A 241 5.63 10.43 -5.35
CA CYS A 241 6.60 11.52 -5.51
C CYS A 241 6.01 12.89 -5.20
N PHE A 242 4.79 13.18 -5.71
CA PHE A 242 4.09 14.42 -5.42
C PHE A 242 3.77 14.59 -3.93
N VAL A 243 3.35 13.52 -3.25
CA VAL A 243 3.06 13.58 -1.81
C VAL A 243 4.34 13.79 -1.00
N ILE A 244 5.46 13.14 -1.35
CA ILE A 244 6.77 13.38 -0.73
C ILE A 244 7.18 14.85 -0.89
N GLU A 245 7.08 15.40 -2.11
CA GLU A 245 7.39 16.80 -2.41
C GLU A 245 6.51 17.75 -1.56
N SER A 246 5.19 17.49 -1.52
CA SER A 246 4.21 18.26 -0.73
C SER A 246 4.53 18.27 0.77
N LEU A 247 4.83 17.10 1.33
CA LEU A 247 5.19 16.96 2.76
C LEU A 247 6.52 17.65 3.07
N THR A 248 7.46 17.65 2.12
CA THR A 248 8.73 18.34 2.29
C THR A 248 8.56 19.86 2.23
N HIS A 249 7.67 20.39 1.38
CA HIS A 249 7.26 21.80 1.45
C HIS A 249 6.60 22.14 2.80
N CYS A 250 5.77 21.25 3.34
CA CYS A 250 5.22 21.44 4.69
C CYS A 250 6.34 21.48 5.74
N LEU A 251 7.35 20.61 5.63
CA LEU A 251 8.51 20.58 6.52
C LEU A 251 9.31 21.88 6.46
N ILE A 252 9.58 22.39 5.25
CA ILE A 252 10.25 23.69 5.03
C ILE A 252 9.47 24.81 5.70
N ASN A 253 8.14 24.87 5.50
CA ASN A 253 7.28 25.91 6.09
C ASN A 253 7.30 25.90 7.63
N GLN A 254 7.30 24.71 8.25
CA GLN A 254 7.42 24.60 9.70
C GLN A 254 8.81 25.01 10.21
N LEU A 255 9.87 24.77 9.43
CA LEU A 255 11.24 25.15 9.76
C LEU A 255 11.51 26.65 9.56
N SER A 256 10.96 27.29 8.52
CA SER A 256 11.13 28.73 8.27
C SER A 256 10.39 29.60 9.28
N SER A 257 9.48 29.00 10.07
CA SER A 257 8.86 29.64 11.23
C SER A 257 9.79 29.69 12.46
N THR A 258 10.99 29.10 12.38
CA THR A 258 12.03 29.21 13.42
C THR A 258 13.10 30.23 12.99
N PRO A 259 13.51 31.15 13.88
CA PRO A 259 14.29 32.35 13.53
C PRO A 259 15.74 32.08 13.05
N ASP A 260 16.17 30.83 12.92
CA ASP A 260 17.59 30.46 12.93
C ASP A 260 18.10 29.84 11.62
N LYS A 261 17.54 30.22 10.47
CA LYS A 261 18.07 29.81 9.17
C LYS A 261 18.46 31.01 8.31
N SER A 262 19.69 31.48 8.51
CA SER A 262 20.45 32.14 7.44
C SER A 262 20.72 31.11 6.34
N LEU A 263 19.74 30.90 5.46
CA LEU A 263 19.95 30.15 4.22
C LEU A 263 20.94 30.94 3.37
N THR A 264 22.13 30.37 3.16
CA THR A 264 23.17 30.96 2.32
C THR A 264 22.63 31.21 0.91
N ASP A 265 22.70 32.47 0.47
CA ASP A 265 22.40 32.87 -0.91
C ASP A 265 23.45 32.27 -1.88
N GLY A 266 23.05 31.96 -3.12
CA GLY A 266 23.98 31.56 -4.19
C GLY A 266 24.14 30.05 -4.49
N LEU A 267 23.27 29.18 -3.97
CA LEU A 267 23.33 27.74 -4.27
C LEU A 267 22.37 27.34 -5.40
N ALA A 268 22.88 26.60 -6.41
CA ALA A 268 22.11 26.22 -7.62
C ALA A 268 20.79 25.47 -7.33
N TYR A 269 20.75 24.64 -6.27
CA TYR A 269 19.51 23.97 -5.88
C TYR A 269 18.45 24.93 -5.35
N ARG A 270 18.83 26.11 -4.84
CA ARG A 270 17.90 27.16 -4.37
C ARG A 270 17.25 27.88 -5.54
N GLU A 271 17.99 28.18 -6.59
CA GLU A 271 17.41 28.75 -7.82
C GLU A 271 16.39 27.80 -8.43
N GLN A 272 16.76 26.52 -8.54
CA GLN A 272 15.87 25.47 -9.03
C GLN A 272 14.65 25.28 -8.13
N TYR A 273 14.81 25.39 -6.80
CA TYR A 273 13.70 25.38 -5.86
C TYR A 273 12.75 26.55 -6.11
N CYS A 274 13.25 27.78 -6.23
CA CYS A 274 12.42 28.97 -6.49
C CYS A 274 11.62 28.85 -7.80
N ILE A 275 12.22 28.27 -8.85
CA ILE A 275 11.51 27.99 -10.11
C ILE A 275 10.41 26.95 -9.89
N ARG A 276 10.74 25.85 -9.20
CA ARG A 276 9.79 24.77 -8.95
C ARG A 276 8.63 25.23 -8.08
N GLU A 277 8.91 25.99 -7.02
CA GLU A 277 7.93 26.55 -6.10
C GLU A 277 6.84 27.33 -6.86
N ARG A 278 7.20 28.16 -7.83
CA ARG A 278 6.24 28.92 -8.66
C ARG A 278 5.30 28.06 -9.50
N THR A 279 5.70 26.82 -9.83
CA THR A 279 4.94 25.88 -10.67
C THR A 279 4.32 24.73 -9.88
N PHE A 280 4.50 24.72 -8.56
CA PHE A 280 4.02 23.66 -7.69
C PHE A 280 2.55 23.89 -7.33
N ASP A 281 1.73 22.84 -7.39
CA ASP A 281 0.34 22.89 -6.95
C ASP A 281 0.25 22.77 -5.42
N PHE A 282 0.02 23.91 -4.77
CA PHE A 282 -0.08 23.99 -3.32
C PHE A 282 -1.41 23.56 -2.72
N GLN A 283 -2.43 23.20 -3.51
CA GLN A 283 -3.75 22.87 -2.96
C GLN A 283 -3.67 21.75 -1.92
N TYR A 284 -2.93 20.67 -2.22
CA TYR A 284 -2.74 19.56 -1.30
C TYR A 284 -1.85 19.91 -0.10
N THR A 285 -0.76 20.66 -0.32
CA THR A 285 0.15 21.15 0.73
C THR A 285 -0.56 22.05 1.73
N ASN A 286 -1.37 23.00 1.26
CA ASN A 286 -2.11 23.91 2.11
C ASN A 286 -3.14 23.18 2.98
N ASN A 287 -3.82 22.18 2.43
CA ASN A 287 -4.73 21.32 3.19
C ASN A 287 -3.98 20.56 4.29
N ILE A 288 -2.79 20.02 4.01
CA ILE A 288 -1.97 19.34 5.02
C ILE A 288 -1.54 20.32 6.12
N LEU A 289 -1.03 21.50 5.75
CA LEU A 289 -0.59 22.51 6.70
C LEU A 289 -1.72 22.95 7.63
N PHE A 290 -2.92 23.14 7.09
CA PHE A 290 -4.10 23.46 7.89
C PHE A 290 -4.38 22.38 8.93
N VAL A 291 -4.48 21.12 8.50
CA VAL A 291 -4.81 20.00 9.42
C VAL A 291 -3.69 19.75 10.45
N LEU A 292 -2.41 19.87 10.06
CA LEU A 292 -1.29 19.72 10.99
C LEU A 292 -1.35 20.74 12.14
N ARG A 293 -1.83 21.95 11.85
CA ARG A 293 -1.98 23.01 12.85
C ARG A 293 -3.09 22.70 13.84
N GLU A 294 -4.19 22.12 13.36
CA GLU A 294 -5.33 21.67 14.19
C GLU A 294 -4.97 20.48 15.09
N ARG A 295 -4.10 19.57 14.65
CA ARG A 295 -3.76 18.35 15.42
C ARG A 295 -2.97 18.62 16.70
N THR A 296 -1.94 19.46 16.62
CA THR A 296 -1.06 19.77 17.75
C THR A 296 -0.53 21.18 17.57
N SER A 297 -0.41 21.95 18.65
CA SER A 297 0.21 23.28 18.63
C SER A 297 1.74 23.22 18.59
N LYS A 298 2.35 22.08 18.95
CA LYS A 298 3.79 21.92 19.09
C LYS A 298 4.48 21.66 17.74
N VAL A 299 5.33 22.59 17.33
CA VAL A 299 6.09 22.49 16.06
C VAL A 299 6.94 21.22 16.01
N LYS A 300 7.63 20.85 17.10
CA LYS A 300 8.48 19.65 17.16
C LYS A 300 7.72 18.37 16.81
N GLU A 301 6.52 18.18 17.35
CA GLU A 301 5.69 17.00 17.06
C GLU A 301 5.24 16.97 15.59
N ARG A 302 4.92 18.14 15.00
CA ARG A 302 4.59 18.24 13.56
C ARG A 302 5.79 17.88 12.69
N LEU A 303 6.98 18.36 13.04
CA LEU A 303 8.22 18.05 12.32
C LEU A 303 8.54 16.56 12.37
N GLU A 304 8.47 15.93 13.56
CA GLU A 304 8.72 14.50 13.72
C GLU A 304 7.71 13.65 12.94
N LEU A 305 6.43 14.03 12.96
CA LEU A 305 5.39 13.36 12.17
C LEU A 305 5.68 13.45 10.67
N LEU A 306 5.96 14.65 10.15
CA LEU A 306 6.27 14.86 8.73
C LEU A 306 7.49 14.03 8.31
N LYS A 307 8.59 14.08 9.08
CA LYS A 307 9.80 13.30 8.80
C LYS A 307 9.52 11.81 8.80
N GLY A 308 8.73 11.31 9.77
CA GLY A 308 8.33 9.91 9.83
C GLY A 308 7.56 9.46 8.58
N ILE A 309 6.58 10.25 8.14
CA ILE A 309 5.79 9.92 6.94
C ILE A 309 6.67 9.98 5.68
N ILE A 310 7.52 11.02 5.53
CA ILE A 310 8.42 11.14 4.38
C ILE A 310 9.37 9.94 4.32
N SER A 311 9.98 9.55 5.45
CA SER A 311 10.88 8.40 5.54
C SER A 311 10.21 7.10 5.09
N GLU A 312 9.00 6.79 5.56
CA GLU A 312 8.29 5.58 5.14
C GLU A 312 7.91 5.61 3.65
N LEU A 313 7.55 6.77 3.09
CA LEU A 313 7.30 6.91 1.65
C LEU A 313 8.58 6.76 0.81
N LEU A 314 9.73 7.25 1.28
CA LEU A 314 11.03 7.03 0.63
C LEU A 314 11.39 5.54 0.62
N LYS A 315 11.08 4.80 1.69
CA LYS A 315 11.25 3.35 1.73
C LYS A 315 10.39 2.63 0.69
N VAL A 316 9.18 3.12 0.39
CA VAL A 316 8.38 2.55 -0.71
C VAL A 316 9.20 2.58 -2.00
N LEU A 317 9.80 3.72 -2.35
CA LEU A 317 10.63 3.86 -3.57
C LEU A 317 11.85 2.92 -3.57
N ASN A 318 12.46 2.68 -2.42
CA ASN A 318 13.65 1.85 -2.29
C ASN A 318 13.38 0.34 -2.46
N HIS A 319 12.17 -0.12 -2.17
CA HIS A 319 11.79 -1.54 -2.21
C HIS A 319 11.06 -1.95 -3.50
N LEU A 320 11.08 -1.09 -4.53
CA LEU A 320 10.50 -1.41 -5.82
C LEU A 320 11.45 -2.22 -6.69
N ASP A 321 10.91 -3.21 -7.40
CA ASP A 321 11.63 -4.07 -8.34
C ASP A 321 11.84 -3.36 -9.70
N TRP A 322 12.56 -2.23 -9.69
CA TRP A 322 12.67 -1.30 -10.83
C TRP A 322 13.14 -1.94 -12.14
N PHE A 323 13.95 -3.01 -12.06
CA PHE A 323 14.49 -3.73 -13.22
C PHE A 323 13.40 -4.30 -14.14
N GLN A 324 12.20 -4.54 -13.61
CA GLN A 324 11.04 -5.01 -14.39
C GLN A 324 10.54 -3.98 -15.42
N LEU A 325 10.99 -2.73 -15.36
CA LEU A 325 10.59 -1.65 -16.27
C LEU A 325 11.58 -1.37 -17.40
N ASP A 326 12.74 -2.02 -17.42
CA ASP A 326 13.82 -1.63 -18.33
C ASP A 326 13.41 -1.70 -19.81
N ASP A 327 12.66 -2.74 -20.20
CA ASP A 327 12.14 -2.85 -21.56
C ASP A 327 10.90 -1.99 -21.82
N TYR A 328 10.06 -1.78 -20.80
CA TYR A 328 8.90 -0.90 -20.90
C TYR A 328 9.33 0.55 -21.16
N VAL A 329 10.34 1.04 -20.44
CA VAL A 329 10.79 2.43 -20.57
C VAL A 329 11.51 2.68 -21.90
N LYS A 330 12.18 1.68 -22.47
CA LYS A 330 12.72 1.78 -23.84
C LYS A 330 11.62 2.01 -24.87
N GLN A 331 10.46 1.38 -24.69
CA GLN A 331 9.29 1.55 -25.57
C GLN A 331 8.52 2.85 -25.29
N TYR A 332 8.52 3.31 -24.04
CA TYR A 332 7.81 4.53 -23.62
C TYR A 332 8.73 5.52 -22.86
N PRO A 333 9.67 6.19 -23.55
CA PRO A 333 10.70 7.04 -22.92
C PRO A 333 10.16 8.22 -22.11
N ILE A 334 8.97 8.71 -22.43
CA ILE A 334 8.29 9.82 -21.73
C ILE A 334 8.17 9.56 -20.22
N HIS A 335 8.03 8.29 -19.82
CA HIS A 335 7.96 7.91 -18.41
C HIS A 335 9.31 8.04 -17.71
N SER A 336 10.41 7.75 -18.41
CA SER A 336 11.78 8.00 -17.93
C SER A 336 12.00 9.46 -17.63
N GLU A 337 11.70 10.33 -18.60
CA GLU A 337 11.87 11.77 -18.50
C GLU A 337 11.04 12.36 -17.34
N THR A 338 9.81 11.88 -17.20
CA THR A 338 8.93 12.28 -16.10
C THR A 338 9.54 11.90 -14.75
N MET A 339 10.12 10.70 -14.63
CA MET A 339 10.73 10.25 -13.39
C MET A 339 12.02 10.99 -13.05
N ILE A 340 12.86 11.32 -14.04
CA ILE A 340 14.04 12.17 -13.83
C ILE A 340 13.62 13.51 -13.22
N LYS A 341 12.60 14.16 -13.79
CA LYS A 341 12.06 15.44 -13.26
C LYS A 341 11.52 15.29 -11.85
N ARG A 342 10.70 14.27 -11.58
CA ARG A 342 10.13 14.02 -10.24
C ARG A 342 11.19 13.77 -9.19
N ARG A 343 12.20 12.97 -9.51
CA ARG A 343 13.35 12.71 -8.64
C ARG A 343 14.10 14.00 -8.33
N LEU A 344 14.38 14.82 -9.35
CA LEU A 344 15.06 16.10 -9.19
C LEU A 344 14.27 17.05 -8.27
N TYR A 345 12.94 17.15 -8.43
CA TYR A 345 12.11 17.98 -7.57
C TYR A 345 12.16 17.55 -6.11
N ILE A 346 12.03 16.25 -5.82
CA ILE A 346 12.18 15.75 -4.44
C ILE A 346 13.57 16.08 -3.88
N GLN A 347 14.62 15.84 -4.68
CA GLN A 347 16.00 16.11 -4.26
C GLN A 347 16.20 17.58 -3.88
N ILE A 348 15.77 18.50 -4.73
CA ILE A 348 15.88 19.94 -4.50
C ILE A 348 15.11 20.35 -3.24
N THR A 349 13.86 19.91 -3.09
CA THR A 349 13.03 20.25 -1.93
C THR A 349 13.62 19.68 -0.63
N LEU A 350 14.18 18.46 -0.65
CA LEU A 350 14.87 17.87 0.51
C LEU A 350 16.15 18.64 0.89
N LEU A 351 16.94 19.09 -0.10
CA LEU A 351 18.14 19.89 0.14
C LEU A 351 17.80 21.24 0.81
N ILE A 352 16.68 21.85 0.44
CA ILE A 352 16.19 23.09 1.09
C ILE A 352 15.70 22.83 2.51
N ALA A 353 15.05 21.69 2.76
CA ALA A 353 14.67 21.30 4.11
C ALA A 353 15.89 21.12 5.04
N ALA A 354 17.04 20.75 4.46
CA ALA A 354 18.32 20.53 5.14
C ALA A 354 18.26 19.45 6.24
N ASP A 355 17.41 18.44 6.05
CA ASP A 355 17.35 17.27 6.95
C ASP A 355 18.30 16.18 6.45
N LEU A 356 19.45 16.02 7.12
CA LEU A 356 20.49 15.09 6.70
C LEU A 356 20.02 13.63 6.65
N ASN A 357 19.11 13.23 7.54
CA ASN A 357 18.59 11.86 7.56
C ASN A 357 17.75 11.61 6.31
N LEU A 358 16.78 12.47 6.01
CA LEU A 358 15.94 12.32 4.81
C LEU A 358 16.75 12.45 3.51
N ILE A 359 17.75 13.33 3.47
CA ILE A 359 18.67 13.46 2.34
C ILE A 359 19.44 12.14 2.15
N SER A 360 19.98 11.57 3.23
CA SER A 360 20.73 10.31 3.17
C SER A 360 19.85 9.14 2.71
N GLU A 361 18.64 9.01 3.26
CA GLU A 361 17.66 8.00 2.87
C GLU A 361 17.31 8.12 1.38
N PHE A 362 17.04 9.34 0.88
CA PHE A 362 16.74 9.56 -0.53
C PHE A 362 17.92 9.22 -1.46
N ARG A 363 19.15 9.55 -1.05
CA ARG A 363 20.36 9.24 -1.84
C ARG A 363 20.62 7.74 -1.93
N LEU A 364 20.25 6.97 -0.91
CA LEU A 364 20.45 5.53 -0.84
C LEU A 364 19.36 4.73 -1.57
N ILE A 365 18.29 5.37 -2.05
CA ILE A 365 17.29 4.71 -2.89
C ILE A 365 17.96 4.12 -4.14
N ARG A 366 17.65 2.85 -4.42
CA ARG A 366 18.11 2.12 -5.62
C ARG A 366 17.38 2.57 -6.89
N TRP A 367 17.58 3.83 -7.27
CA TRP A 367 17.00 4.39 -8.50
C TRP A 367 17.50 3.64 -9.74
N PRO A 368 16.61 3.29 -10.69
CA PRO A 368 17.01 2.66 -11.95
C PRO A 368 17.87 3.61 -12.78
N THR A 369 18.74 3.06 -13.62
CA THR A 369 19.70 3.83 -14.44
C THR A 369 19.02 4.83 -15.35
N TRP A 370 17.89 4.47 -15.96
CA TRP A 370 17.09 5.33 -16.82
C TRP A 370 16.48 6.54 -16.09
N SER A 371 16.36 6.50 -14.76
CA SER A 371 15.86 7.63 -13.93
C SER A 371 16.95 8.55 -13.39
N LYS A 372 18.20 8.39 -13.85
CA LYS A 372 19.32 9.24 -13.46
C LYS A 372 19.53 10.33 -14.50
N PRO A 373 19.78 11.59 -14.08
CA PRO A 373 20.25 12.60 -15.02
C PRO A 373 21.57 12.11 -15.63
N SER A 374 21.64 12.16 -16.96
CA SER A 374 22.80 11.84 -17.78
C SER A 374 23.96 12.80 -17.53
#